data_AF-A0A1Y6AMM5-F1
#
_entry.id   AF-A0A1Y6AMM5-F1
#
_cell.length_a   1.000
_cell.length_b   1.000
_cell.length_c   1.000
_cell.angle_alpha   90.00
_cell.angle_beta   90.00
_cell.angle_gamma   90.00
#
_symmetry.space_group_name_H-M   'P 1'
#
loop_
_entity.id
_entity.type
_entity.pdbx_description
1 polymer ?
#
loop_
_entity_poly.entity_id
_entity_poly.type
_entity_poly.pdbx_seq_one_letter_code
_entity_poly.pdbx_strand_id
1 'polypeptide(L)'
;MAKDSTKSIQEKLKRIGEKLEFYSEKEFQFPGSGYVPRYDVVWFLDVTELNIQDLQGIQLYKGRYLPFAAFEIEGSTPSSKYQIGNIGNLLTSPCLYRFMVVDNNNATTEKDTYRRGVKITRTVRENLGDHQIIFIDASMIDNLDVLSPTRIHFKNEHITRDKGSGGETKSKPINKKVLAELAYTNLSISEDKEPDYFKMLFSLEKQRLISSTYTNDPLTFEQKPIRTGKSYYYIPKIDISAGFTITGGFIDFLKQLAIGLKSDVFHYPLLHFIKTKKLNELYYPLLGIEIETANSKHAIGSLLNTSKYHQFGWFVGSSEIKHVFDIYQYHLGLRNVAFRNAIDL
;
A
#
# COMPACT_ATOMS: atom_id res chain seq x y z
N MET A 1 20.91 -6.87 -26.32
CA MET A 1 19.51 -6.57 -26.69
C MET A 1 18.58 -6.52 -25.48
N ALA A 2 18.16 -7.63 -24.86
CA ALA A 2 17.26 -7.57 -23.68
C ALA A 2 17.85 -6.79 -22.48
N LYS A 3 19.13 -7.03 -22.16
CA LYS A 3 19.84 -6.28 -21.09
C LYS A 3 19.97 -4.78 -21.37
N ASP A 4 20.01 -4.38 -22.64
CA ASP A 4 20.13 -2.96 -23.03
C ASP A 4 18.76 -2.27 -22.95
N SER A 5 17.69 -2.98 -23.29
CA SER A 5 16.30 -2.54 -23.08
C SER A 5 16.00 -2.34 -21.59
N THR A 6 16.27 -3.34 -20.73
CA THR A 6 16.03 -3.22 -19.28
C THR A 6 16.75 -2.01 -18.70
N LYS A 7 18.03 -1.79 -19.05
CA LYS A 7 18.79 -0.61 -18.62
C LYS A 7 18.16 0.70 -19.10
N SER A 8 17.69 0.76 -20.34
CA SER A 8 16.99 1.94 -20.88
C SER A 8 15.71 2.26 -20.11
N ILE A 9 14.94 1.22 -19.76
CA ILE A 9 13.72 1.36 -18.94
C ILE A 9 14.07 1.80 -17.51
N GLN A 10 15.10 1.23 -16.88
CA GLN A 10 15.59 1.66 -15.57
C GLN A 10 15.97 3.16 -15.57
N GLU A 11 16.75 3.59 -16.56
CA GLU A 11 17.13 5.00 -16.73
C GLU A 11 15.90 5.90 -16.92
N LYS A 12 14.92 5.46 -17.70
CA LYS A 12 13.69 6.21 -17.93
C LYS A 12 12.89 6.36 -16.64
N LEU A 13 12.67 5.27 -15.90
CA LEU A 13 11.96 5.28 -14.62
C LEU A 13 12.68 6.13 -13.58
N LYS A 14 14.02 6.07 -13.51
CA LYS A 14 14.80 6.97 -12.66
C LYS A 14 14.55 8.43 -13.02
N ARG A 15 14.63 8.80 -14.31
CA ARG A 15 14.38 10.18 -14.76
C ARG A 15 12.94 10.63 -14.49
N ILE A 16 11.97 9.75 -14.65
CA ILE A 16 10.57 10.04 -14.30
C ILE A 16 10.46 10.34 -12.80
N GLY A 17 11.02 9.48 -11.96
CA GLY A 17 11.05 9.68 -10.51
C GLY A 17 11.71 11.01 -10.12
N GLU A 18 12.87 11.33 -10.71
CA GLU A 18 13.58 12.60 -10.46
C GLU A 18 12.76 13.83 -10.91
N LYS A 19 12.06 13.75 -12.06
CA LYS A 19 11.14 14.82 -12.50
C LYS A 19 9.95 15.02 -11.56
N LEU A 20 9.51 13.94 -10.92
CA LEU A 20 8.47 13.94 -9.91
C LEU A 20 8.97 14.37 -8.51
N GLU A 21 10.24 14.79 -8.40
CA GLU A 21 10.97 15.12 -7.17
C GLU A 21 11.15 13.94 -6.18
N PHE A 22 11.10 12.70 -6.67
CA PHE A 22 11.56 11.55 -5.88
C PHE A 22 13.08 11.40 -5.97
N TYR A 23 13.71 11.05 -4.84
CA TYR A 23 15.05 10.49 -4.87
C TYR A 23 14.96 9.08 -5.48
N SER A 24 15.70 8.82 -6.56
CA SER A 24 15.51 7.61 -7.36
C SER A 24 16.82 6.84 -7.51
N GLU A 25 16.84 5.59 -7.05
CA GLU A 25 17.98 4.68 -7.12
C GLU A 25 17.67 3.53 -8.06
N LYS A 26 18.69 3.06 -8.79
CA LYS A 26 18.62 1.83 -9.58
C LYS A 26 19.33 0.71 -8.85
N GLU A 27 18.95 -0.54 -9.11
CA GLU A 27 19.66 -1.72 -8.60
C GLU A 27 19.78 -1.67 -7.06
N PHE A 28 18.69 -1.23 -6.40
CA PHE A 28 18.67 -0.92 -4.98
C PHE A 28 18.30 -2.14 -4.14
N GLN A 29 18.94 -2.31 -2.99
CA GLN A 29 18.65 -3.38 -2.03
C GLN A 29 18.34 -2.78 -0.67
N PHE A 30 17.16 -3.11 -0.11
CA PHE A 30 16.83 -2.69 1.25
C PHE A 30 17.69 -3.44 2.28
N PRO A 31 17.90 -2.89 3.49
CA PRO A 31 18.49 -3.65 4.58
C PRO A 31 17.60 -4.84 4.96
N GLY A 32 18.21 -5.99 5.30
CA GLY A 32 17.48 -7.17 5.73
C GLY A 32 18.40 -8.34 6.08
N SER A 33 17.81 -9.38 6.67
CA SER A 33 18.51 -10.63 7.00
C SER A 33 18.21 -11.71 5.96
N GLY A 34 19.23 -12.41 5.47
CA GLY A 34 19.09 -13.50 4.48
C GLY A 34 19.09 -12.99 3.04
N TYR A 35 18.33 -13.65 2.16
CA TYR A 35 18.16 -13.18 0.78
C TYR A 35 17.33 -11.88 0.78
N VAL A 36 17.91 -10.81 0.25
CA VAL A 36 17.21 -9.55 0.03
C VAL A 36 17.22 -9.22 -1.45
N PRO A 37 16.06 -9.03 -2.08
CA PRO A 37 16.00 -8.70 -3.49
C PRO A 37 16.70 -7.39 -3.81
N ARG A 38 17.28 -7.35 -5.01
CA ARG A 38 17.74 -6.12 -5.63
C ARG A 38 16.68 -5.67 -6.62
N TYR A 39 16.07 -4.53 -6.35
CA TYR A 39 15.02 -3.93 -7.16
C TYR A 39 15.64 -3.10 -8.28
N ASP A 40 15.08 -3.20 -9.48
CA ASP A 40 15.58 -2.48 -10.66
C ASP A 40 15.58 -0.96 -10.46
N VAL A 41 14.48 -0.42 -9.91
CA VAL A 41 14.36 1.00 -9.55
C VAL A 41 13.55 1.13 -8.26
N VAL A 42 13.96 2.03 -7.38
CA VAL A 42 13.18 2.44 -6.21
C VAL A 42 13.07 3.96 -6.20
N TRP A 43 11.85 4.45 -6.04
CA TRP A 43 11.56 5.85 -5.78
C TRP A 43 11.36 6.04 -4.29
N PHE A 44 12.01 7.06 -3.74
CA PHE A 44 11.86 7.47 -2.37
C PHE A 44 11.33 8.90 -2.28
N LEU A 45 10.34 9.08 -1.43
CA LEU A 45 9.74 10.38 -1.15
C LEU A 45 10.54 11.07 -0.05
N ASP A 46 10.90 12.33 -0.27
CA ASP A 46 11.47 13.16 0.80
C ASP A 46 10.37 13.48 1.81
N VAL A 47 10.56 13.04 3.05
CA VAL A 47 9.59 13.20 4.15
C VAL A 47 10.16 14.04 5.28
N THR A 48 11.20 14.84 5.02
CA THR A 48 11.84 15.70 6.03
C THR A 48 10.81 16.57 6.75
N GLU A 49 9.86 17.15 6.00
CA GLU A 49 8.82 18.01 6.57
C GLU A 49 7.81 17.29 7.47
N LEU A 50 7.75 15.95 7.43
CA LEU A 50 6.83 15.17 8.25
C LEU A 50 7.34 14.90 9.67
N ASN A 51 8.63 15.12 9.93
CA ASN A 51 9.28 14.88 11.22
C ASN A 51 9.02 13.45 11.78
N ILE A 52 9.23 12.43 10.94
CA ILE A 52 8.94 11.02 11.26
C ILE A 52 10.19 10.16 11.47
N GLN A 53 11.38 10.73 11.42
CA GLN A 53 12.65 10.00 11.47
C GLN A 53 12.87 9.22 12.77
N ASP A 54 12.24 9.67 13.86
CA ASP A 54 12.36 9.07 15.19
C ASP A 54 11.22 8.09 15.51
N LEU A 55 10.24 7.92 14.61
CA LEU A 55 9.15 6.97 14.81
C LEU A 55 9.66 5.53 14.66
N GLN A 56 9.50 4.73 15.71
CA GLN A 56 9.93 3.34 15.72
C GLN A 56 9.28 2.52 14.61
N GLY A 57 10.06 1.67 13.94
CA GLY A 57 9.54 0.74 12.94
C GLY A 57 9.28 1.35 11.56
N ILE A 58 9.43 2.66 11.39
CA ILE A 58 9.43 3.31 10.07
C ILE A 58 10.85 3.29 9.51
N GLN A 59 11.03 2.61 8.38
CA GLN A 59 12.34 2.48 7.74
C GLN A 59 12.55 3.62 6.73
N LEU A 60 13.36 4.61 7.10
CA LEU A 60 13.79 5.67 6.19
C LEU A 60 15.18 5.39 5.60
N TYR A 61 15.33 5.59 4.31
CA TYR A 61 16.64 5.61 3.65
C TYR A 61 17.38 6.91 3.99
N LYS A 62 18.61 6.77 4.49
CA LYS A 62 19.44 7.89 4.97
C LYS A 62 18.73 8.81 6.00
N GLY A 63 17.79 8.26 6.78
CA GLY A 63 17.03 9.01 7.79
C GLY A 63 16.10 10.09 7.25
N ARG A 64 15.89 10.16 5.92
CA ARG A 64 15.16 11.24 5.25
C ARG A 64 14.12 10.76 4.25
N TYR A 65 14.40 9.67 3.56
CA TYR A 65 13.69 9.27 2.37
C TYR A 65 12.81 8.04 2.63
N LEU A 66 11.49 8.21 2.51
CA LEU A 66 10.53 7.14 2.67
C LEU A 66 10.50 6.26 1.40
N PRO A 67 10.69 4.93 1.50
CA PRO A 67 10.49 4.02 0.37
C PRO A 67 9.06 4.14 -0.15
N PHE A 68 8.89 4.63 -1.38
CA PHE A 68 7.58 5.04 -1.87
C PHE A 68 7.04 4.09 -2.94
N ALA A 69 7.85 3.83 -3.98
CA ALA A 69 7.52 2.90 -5.06
C ALA A 69 8.71 2.01 -5.43
N ALA A 70 8.45 0.73 -5.69
CA ALA A 70 9.43 -0.23 -6.18
C ALA A 70 9.05 -0.73 -7.58
N PHE A 71 10.06 -0.92 -8.42
CA PHE A 71 9.92 -1.38 -9.80
C PHE A 71 10.79 -2.62 -10.02
N GLU A 72 10.20 -3.62 -10.67
CA GLU A 72 10.90 -4.75 -11.30
C GLU A 72 10.63 -4.68 -12.80
N ILE A 73 11.66 -4.92 -13.61
CA ILE A 73 11.66 -4.74 -15.06
C ILE A 73 12.15 -6.00 -15.73
N GLU A 74 11.35 -6.51 -16.65
CA GLU A 74 11.67 -7.73 -17.38
C GLU A 74 11.77 -7.45 -18.88
N GLY A 75 13.00 -7.50 -19.42
CA GLY A 75 13.32 -7.09 -20.79
C GLY A 75 13.46 -8.22 -21.81
N SER A 76 13.28 -9.49 -21.41
CA SER A 76 13.37 -10.66 -22.32
C SER A 76 12.04 -11.43 -22.36
N THR A 77 11.98 -12.64 -22.95
CA THR A 77 10.84 -13.54 -22.77
C THR A 77 11.03 -14.38 -21.49
N PRO A 78 10.62 -13.89 -20.30
CA PRO A 78 10.70 -14.66 -19.08
C PRO A 78 9.78 -15.89 -19.15
N SER A 79 10.22 -16.97 -18.54
CA SER A 79 9.26 -17.99 -18.11
C SER A 79 8.28 -17.38 -17.10
N SER A 80 7.08 -17.94 -16.97
CA SER A 80 6.12 -17.50 -15.93
C SER A 80 6.73 -17.52 -14.53
N LYS A 81 7.71 -18.39 -14.26
CA LYS A 81 8.40 -18.48 -12.97
C LYS A 81 9.22 -17.22 -12.65
N TYR A 82 9.85 -16.59 -13.64
CA TYR A 82 10.59 -15.34 -13.42
C TYR A 82 9.63 -14.19 -13.09
N GLN A 83 8.53 -14.04 -13.83
CA GLN A 83 7.52 -13.02 -13.52
C GLN A 83 6.89 -13.21 -12.13
N ILE A 84 6.62 -14.46 -11.73
CA ILE A 84 6.17 -14.79 -10.36
C ILE A 84 7.25 -14.43 -9.34
N GLY A 85 8.52 -14.72 -9.63
CA GLY A 85 9.66 -14.37 -8.79
C GLY A 85 9.77 -12.86 -8.56
N ASN A 86 9.68 -12.04 -9.62
CA ASN A 86 9.74 -10.58 -9.52
C ASN A 86 8.53 -10.02 -8.75
N ILE A 87 7.35 -10.60 -8.92
CA ILE A 87 6.19 -10.28 -8.07
C ILE A 87 6.49 -10.61 -6.60
N GLY A 88 7.11 -11.76 -6.32
CA GLY A 88 7.58 -12.13 -4.99
C GLY A 88 8.56 -11.11 -4.41
N ASN A 89 9.55 -10.66 -5.19
CA ASN A 89 10.46 -9.60 -4.78
C ASN A 89 9.70 -8.32 -4.43
N LEU A 90 8.79 -7.85 -5.29
CA LEU A 90 7.98 -6.66 -5.05
C LEU A 90 7.17 -6.77 -3.76
N LEU A 91 6.56 -7.92 -3.48
CA LEU A 91 5.78 -8.17 -2.26
C LEU A 91 6.63 -8.04 -0.99
N THR A 92 7.94 -8.31 -1.07
CA THR A 92 8.85 -8.12 0.08
C THR A 92 9.36 -6.69 0.24
N SER A 93 9.10 -5.80 -0.73
CA SER A 93 9.52 -4.40 -0.62
C SER A 93 8.69 -3.66 0.45
N PRO A 94 9.31 -2.74 1.21
CA PRO A 94 8.60 -1.88 2.15
C PRO A 94 7.78 -0.79 1.45
N CYS A 95 7.81 -0.69 0.12
CA CYS A 95 7.10 0.35 -0.64
C CYS A 95 5.60 0.10 -0.66
N LEU A 96 4.78 1.16 -0.62
CA LEU A 96 3.32 1.01 -0.76
C LEU A 96 2.92 0.70 -2.20
N TYR A 97 3.57 1.36 -3.17
CA TYR A 97 3.29 1.17 -4.60
C TYR A 97 4.32 0.25 -5.24
N ARG A 98 3.85 -0.68 -6.08
CA ARG A 98 4.69 -1.72 -6.68
C ARG A 98 4.37 -1.82 -8.16
N PHE A 99 5.39 -1.81 -9.00
CA PHE A 99 5.24 -1.84 -10.44
C PHE A 99 6.05 -2.97 -11.04
N MET A 100 5.38 -3.79 -11.84
CA MET A 100 6.04 -4.78 -12.67
C MET A 100 5.99 -4.28 -14.11
N VAL A 101 7.15 -4.03 -14.70
CA VAL A 101 7.29 -3.46 -16.04
C VAL A 101 7.85 -4.53 -16.96
N VAL A 102 7.30 -4.64 -18.15
CA VAL A 102 7.84 -5.54 -19.18
C VAL A 102 8.10 -4.81 -20.46
N ASP A 103 9.05 -5.31 -21.25
CA ASP A 103 9.23 -4.88 -22.63
C ASP A 103 8.65 -5.93 -23.58
N ASN A 104 7.35 -5.84 -23.84
CA ASN A 104 6.67 -6.81 -24.70
C ASN A 104 7.13 -6.71 -26.15
N ASN A 105 7.57 -5.54 -26.61
CA ASN A 105 8.00 -5.32 -27.98
C ASN A 105 9.35 -5.97 -28.29
N ASN A 106 10.25 -6.02 -27.31
CA ASN A 106 11.57 -6.65 -27.43
C ASN A 106 11.62 -8.10 -26.92
N ALA A 107 10.47 -8.71 -26.62
CA ALA A 107 10.37 -10.13 -26.27
C ALA A 107 10.76 -11.04 -27.47
N THR A 108 11.64 -12.01 -27.23
CA THR A 108 12.29 -12.85 -28.25
C THR A 108 11.44 -13.98 -28.82
N THR A 109 10.52 -14.55 -28.04
CA THR A 109 9.81 -15.81 -28.37
C THR A 109 8.29 -15.70 -28.20
N GLU A 110 7.69 -14.80 -28.98
CA GLU A 110 6.31 -14.29 -28.90
C GLU A 110 6.16 -13.07 -27.98
N LYS A 111 5.51 -12.03 -28.51
CA LYS A 111 5.17 -10.78 -27.83
C LYS A 111 4.00 -10.98 -26.84
N ASP A 112 4.15 -11.97 -25.95
CA ASP A 112 3.13 -12.42 -24.99
C ASP A 112 3.46 -12.06 -23.53
N THR A 113 4.65 -11.50 -23.28
CA THR A 113 5.16 -11.18 -21.94
C THR A 113 4.19 -10.33 -21.13
N TYR A 114 3.56 -9.34 -21.75
CA TYR A 114 2.57 -8.47 -21.10
C TYR A 114 1.28 -9.22 -20.75
N ARG A 115 0.65 -9.88 -21.74
CA ARG A 115 -0.62 -10.60 -21.52
C ARG A 115 -0.47 -11.71 -20.47
N ARG A 116 0.65 -12.43 -20.50
CA ARG A 116 1.02 -13.44 -19.50
C ARG A 116 1.16 -12.84 -18.11
N GLY A 117 1.88 -11.74 -18.00
CA GLY A 117 2.09 -11.06 -16.72
C GLY A 117 0.82 -10.49 -16.10
N VAL A 118 -0.10 -9.95 -16.91
CA VAL A 118 -1.45 -9.54 -16.45
C VAL A 118 -2.25 -10.74 -15.93
N LYS A 119 -2.15 -11.92 -16.56
CA LYS A 119 -2.78 -13.16 -16.03
C LYS A 119 -2.16 -13.56 -14.68
N ILE A 120 -0.83 -13.59 -14.60
CA ILE A 120 -0.11 -13.95 -13.37
C ILE A 120 -0.47 -13.00 -12.24
N THR A 121 -0.47 -11.69 -12.49
CA THR A 121 -0.81 -10.67 -11.47
C THR A 121 -2.22 -10.88 -10.94
N ARG A 122 -3.18 -11.20 -11.80
CA ARG A 122 -4.55 -11.57 -11.37
C ARG A 122 -4.55 -12.84 -10.52
N THR A 123 -3.90 -13.90 -10.98
CA THR A 123 -3.81 -15.15 -10.21
C THR A 123 -3.17 -14.92 -8.84
N VAL A 124 -2.09 -14.14 -8.76
CA VAL A 124 -1.45 -13.80 -7.49
C VAL A 124 -2.40 -13.01 -6.60
N ARG A 125 -3.13 -12.03 -7.14
CA ARG A 125 -4.12 -11.28 -6.37
C ARG A 125 -5.22 -12.17 -5.80
N GLU A 126 -5.76 -13.09 -6.60
CA GLU A 126 -6.81 -14.01 -6.12
C GLU A 126 -6.31 -14.93 -5.00
N ASN A 127 -5.04 -15.34 -5.03
CA ASN A 127 -4.49 -16.27 -4.05
C ASN A 127 -3.86 -15.60 -2.82
N LEU A 128 -3.25 -14.43 -2.97
CA LEU A 128 -2.49 -13.74 -1.91
C LEU A 128 -3.11 -12.40 -1.49
N GLY A 129 -4.20 -11.98 -2.12
CA GLY A 129 -4.85 -10.69 -1.93
C GLY A 129 -4.27 -9.56 -2.76
N ASP A 130 -4.93 -8.40 -2.76
CA ASP A 130 -4.44 -7.22 -3.47
C ASP A 130 -3.32 -6.54 -2.70
N HIS A 131 -2.16 -6.38 -3.34
CA HIS A 131 -0.96 -5.73 -2.80
C HIS A 131 -0.54 -4.52 -3.64
N GLN A 132 -1.49 -3.97 -4.40
CA GLN A 132 -1.30 -2.79 -5.27
C GLN A 132 -0.14 -2.95 -6.27
N ILE A 133 0.06 -4.16 -6.78
CA ILE A 133 0.99 -4.41 -7.88
C ILE A 133 0.30 -4.00 -9.18
N ILE A 134 0.90 -3.03 -9.86
CA ILE A 134 0.46 -2.51 -11.15
C ILE A 134 1.38 -3.10 -12.22
N PHE A 135 0.81 -3.88 -13.14
CA PHE A 135 1.55 -4.49 -14.23
C PHE A 135 1.39 -3.65 -15.50
N ILE A 136 2.51 -3.19 -16.07
CA ILE A 136 2.53 -2.28 -17.23
C ILE A 136 3.55 -2.74 -18.27
N ASP A 137 3.34 -2.32 -19.52
CA ASP A 137 4.35 -2.41 -20.57
C ASP A 137 5.19 -1.13 -20.61
N ALA A 138 6.46 -1.24 -21.01
CA ALA A 138 7.37 -0.11 -21.15
C ALA A 138 6.81 0.99 -22.07
N SER A 139 6.04 0.63 -23.10
CA SER A 139 5.39 1.62 -23.97
C SER A 139 4.40 2.53 -23.24
N MET A 140 3.87 2.10 -22.09
CA MET A 140 2.92 2.88 -21.28
C MET A 140 3.61 3.99 -20.48
N ILE A 141 4.94 3.98 -20.39
CA ILE A 141 5.73 5.05 -19.76
C ILE A 141 6.56 5.85 -20.78
N ASP A 142 6.45 5.54 -22.08
CA ASP A 142 7.21 6.22 -23.14
C ASP A 142 6.69 7.62 -23.42
N ASN A 143 5.37 7.82 -23.33
CA ASN A 143 4.68 9.05 -23.69
C ASN A 143 3.94 9.62 -22.48
N LEU A 144 4.67 9.84 -21.39
CA LEU A 144 4.12 10.57 -20.26
C LEU A 144 4.17 12.07 -20.56
N ASP A 145 3.06 12.78 -20.34
CA ASP A 145 2.99 14.24 -20.45
C ASP A 145 3.95 14.90 -19.42
N VAL A 146 4.09 16.23 -19.49
CA VAL A 146 4.87 16.97 -18.50
C VAL A 146 4.31 16.72 -17.10
N LEU A 147 5.09 16.04 -16.27
CA LEU A 147 4.75 15.75 -14.89
C LEU A 147 5.17 16.93 -14.01
N SER A 148 4.25 17.38 -13.17
CA SER A 148 4.56 18.32 -12.09
C SER A 148 5.31 17.59 -10.96
N PRO A 149 5.96 18.31 -10.03
CA PRO A 149 6.48 17.70 -8.82
C PRO A 149 5.39 17.05 -7.95
N THR A 150 5.76 15.99 -7.23
CA THR A 150 4.90 15.44 -6.17
C THR A 150 4.99 16.33 -4.93
N ARG A 151 3.84 16.66 -4.34
CA ARG A 151 3.77 17.49 -3.13
C ARG A 151 3.10 16.72 -2.01
N ILE A 152 3.59 16.95 -0.80
CA ILE A 152 3.00 16.45 0.43
C ILE A 152 2.16 17.60 1.02
N HIS A 153 0.97 17.26 1.48
CA HIS A 153 0.11 18.12 2.27
C HIS A 153 -0.25 17.37 3.53
N PHE A 154 -0.06 18.02 4.66
CA PHE A 154 -0.46 17.51 5.95
C PHE A 154 -1.30 18.54 6.68
N LYS A 155 -2.17 18.05 7.55
CA LYS A 155 -2.87 18.88 8.53
C LYS A 155 -2.43 18.41 9.90
N ASN A 156 -1.67 19.23 10.59
CA ASN A 156 -1.34 19.00 11.99
C ASN A 156 -2.57 19.38 12.84
N GLU A 157 -3.62 18.58 12.75
CA GLU A 157 -4.78 18.68 13.65
C GLU A 157 -4.42 17.85 14.89
N HIS A 158 -4.04 18.52 15.98
CA HIS A 158 -3.84 17.85 17.26
C HIS A 158 -5.20 17.31 17.73
N ILE A 159 -5.38 15.99 17.64
CA ILE A 159 -6.60 15.31 18.09
C ILE A 159 -6.42 14.93 19.56
N THR A 160 -7.39 15.30 20.39
CA THR A 160 -7.52 14.79 21.76
C THR A 160 -8.70 13.83 21.83
N ARG A 161 -8.45 12.55 22.14
CA ARG A 161 -9.53 11.58 22.34
C ARG A 161 -10.21 11.77 23.69
N ASP A 162 -11.44 12.28 23.68
CA ASP A 162 -12.26 12.38 24.89
C ASP A 162 -13.17 11.15 25.10
N LYS A 163 -13.50 10.40 24.04
CA LYS A 163 -14.42 9.23 24.09
C LYS A 163 -13.80 8.00 23.43
N GLY A 164 -13.80 6.87 24.14
CA GLY A 164 -13.44 5.56 23.58
C GLY A 164 -14.55 5.07 22.64
N SER A 165 -14.19 4.34 21.59
CA SER A 165 -15.16 3.57 20.80
C SER A 165 -15.66 2.39 21.65
N GLY A 166 -16.96 2.07 21.56
CA GLY A 166 -17.52 0.91 22.27
C GLY A 166 -17.61 0.98 23.80
N GLY A 167 -17.35 2.14 24.43
CA GLY A 167 -17.40 2.29 25.89
C GLY A 167 -16.15 1.78 26.63
N GLU A 168 -15.09 1.41 25.90
CA GLU A 168 -13.86 0.91 26.50
C GLU A 168 -13.05 2.05 27.15
N THR A 169 -12.66 1.85 28.41
CA THR A 169 -11.95 2.86 29.23
C THR A 169 -10.48 2.55 29.42
N LYS A 170 -10.07 1.27 29.31
CA LYS A 170 -8.71 0.80 29.58
C LYS A 170 -7.69 1.23 28.52
N SER A 171 -8.10 1.36 27.26
CA SER A 171 -7.23 1.78 26.15
C SER A 171 -6.95 3.29 26.14
N LYS A 172 -7.76 4.10 26.84
CA LYS A 172 -7.64 5.58 26.82
C LYS A 172 -6.27 6.11 27.27
N PRO A 173 -5.67 5.65 28.39
CA PRO A 173 -4.35 6.14 28.80
C PRO A 173 -3.25 5.78 27.80
N ILE A 174 -3.34 4.59 27.19
CA ILE A 174 -2.38 4.13 26.18
C ILE A 174 -2.51 4.97 24.91
N ASN A 175 -3.74 5.19 24.46
CA ASN A 175 -4.01 6.05 23.31
C ASN A 175 -3.43 7.46 23.51
N LYS A 176 -3.63 8.08 24.69
CA LYS A 176 -3.03 9.39 25.00
C LYS A 176 -1.51 9.42 24.85
N LYS A 177 -0.82 8.36 25.25
CA LYS A 177 0.64 8.23 25.08
C LYS A 177 1.03 8.12 23.61
N VAL A 178 0.33 7.27 22.85
CA VAL A 178 0.53 7.15 21.39
C VAL A 178 0.32 8.49 20.69
N LEU A 179 -0.77 9.20 20.99
CA LEU A 179 -1.04 10.51 20.41
C LEU A 179 0.01 11.55 20.81
N ALA A 180 0.56 11.48 22.03
CA ALA A 180 1.64 12.36 22.45
C ALA A 180 2.95 12.10 21.67
N GLU A 181 3.28 10.86 21.36
CA GLU A 181 4.42 10.53 20.50
C GLU A 181 4.21 11.04 19.07
N LEU A 182 3.00 10.88 18.52
CA LEU A 182 2.65 11.37 17.19
C LEU A 182 2.52 12.90 17.12
N ALA A 183 2.29 13.59 18.24
CA ALA A 183 2.11 15.04 18.28
C ALA A 183 3.36 15.83 17.87
N TYR A 184 4.55 15.21 17.95
CA TYR A 184 5.79 15.81 17.46
C TYR A 184 5.94 15.70 15.94
N THR A 185 5.11 14.88 15.29
CA THR A 185 5.12 14.72 13.84
C THR A 185 4.22 15.75 13.17
N ASN A 186 4.41 15.91 11.87
CA ASN A 186 3.50 16.67 11.02
C ASN A 186 2.53 15.74 10.27
N LEU A 187 2.21 14.56 10.80
CA LEU A 187 1.24 13.67 10.17
C LEU A 187 -0.20 14.14 10.41
N SER A 188 -1.06 13.90 9.42
CA SER A 188 -2.51 13.94 9.60
C SER A 188 -2.94 12.70 10.39
N ILE A 189 -3.31 12.90 11.65
CA ILE A 189 -3.76 11.85 12.57
C ILE A 189 -5.29 11.76 12.51
N SER A 190 -5.83 10.56 12.69
CA SER A 190 -7.28 10.32 12.74
C SER A 190 -7.56 9.07 13.54
N GLU A 191 -8.67 9.06 14.28
CA GLU A 191 -9.12 7.90 15.05
C GLU A 191 -10.23 7.15 14.33
N ASP A 192 -10.32 5.84 14.59
CA ASP A 192 -11.38 4.96 14.06
C ASP A 192 -11.50 5.05 12.52
N LYS A 193 -10.37 5.25 11.82
CA LYS A 193 -10.36 5.55 10.38
C LYS A 193 -10.62 4.29 9.56
N GLU A 194 -11.60 4.39 8.68
CA GLU A 194 -11.87 3.37 7.66
C GLU A 194 -10.89 3.51 6.48
N PRO A 195 -10.23 2.42 6.03
CA PRO A 195 -9.35 2.46 4.87
C PRO A 195 -10.08 2.85 3.58
N ASP A 196 -9.50 3.79 2.81
CA ASP A 196 -10.07 4.18 1.50
C ASP A 196 -10.02 3.04 0.46
N TYR A 197 -9.20 2.02 0.70
CA TYR A 197 -9.10 0.82 -0.14
C TYR A 197 -10.48 0.22 -0.49
N PHE A 198 -11.40 0.11 0.48
CA PHE A 198 -12.73 -0.46 0.23
C PHE A 198 -13.62 0.42 -0.64
N LYS A 199 -13.44 1.75 -0.60
CA LYS A 199 -14.13 2.66 -1.52
C LYS A 199 -13.62 2.46 -2.95
N MET A 200 -12.31 2.29 -3.11
CA MET A 200 -11.67 2.00 -4.40
C MET A 200 -12.13 0.65 -4.95
N LEU A 201 -12.06 -0.40 -4.13
CA LEU A 201 -12.47 -1.76 -4.50
C LEU A 201 -13.95 -1.81 -4.89
N PHE A 202 -14.84 -1.23 -4.07
CA PHE A 202 -16.28 -1.24 -4.34
C PHE A 202 -16.65 -0.47 -5.61
N SER A 203 -15.92 0.59 -5.97
CA SER A 203 -16.16 1.34 -7.22
C SER A 203 -16.07 0.47 -8.47
N LEU A 204 -15.29 -0.60 -8.37
CA LEU A 204 -15.00 -1.56 -9.43
C LEU A 204 -15.89 -2.80 -9.30
N GLU A 205 -15.98 -3.38 -8.10
CA GLU A 205 -16.78 -4.59 -7.85
C GLU A 205 -18.27 -4.38 -8.05
N LYS A 206 -18.79 -3.17 -7.79
CA LYS A 206 -20.20 -2.84 -8.09
C LYS A 206 -20.57 -3.08 -9.57
N GLN A 207 -19.61 -2.95 -10.49
CA GLN A 207 -19.84 -3.20 -11.92
C GLN A 207 -19.82 -4.69 -12.28
N ARG A 208 -19.36 -5.56 -11.37
CA ARG A 208 -19.21 -7.01 -11.55
C ARG A 208 -20.21 -7.84 -10.75
N LEU A 209 -20.95 -7.20 -9.85
CA LEU A 209 -21.94 -7.87 -9.00
C LEU A 209 -22.96 -8.62 -9.85
N ILE A 210 -22.99 -9.96 -9.71
CA ILE A 210 -24.00 -10.83 -10.34
C ILE A 210 -25.37 -10.57 -9.71
N SER A 211 -25.40 -10.34 -8.39
CA SER A 211 -26.60 -9.94 -7.65
C SER A 211 -26.42 -8.54 -7.07
N SER A 212 -27.48 -7.73 -7.18
CA SER A 212 -27.54 -6.40 -6.54
C SER A 212 -28.05 -6.44 -5.09
N THR A 213 -28.27 -7.63 -4.53
CA THR A 213 -28.72 -7.84 -3.15
C THR A 213 -27.85 -8.84 -2.40
N TYR A 214 -27.91 -8.79 -1.06
CA TYR A 214 -27.30 -9.75 -0.15
C TYR A 214 -28.34 -10.25 0.86
N THR A 215 -28.12 -11.48 1.36
CA THR A 215 -28.92 -12.04 2.45
C THR A 215 -28.63 -11.29 3.75
N ASN A 216 -29.62 -10.58 4.26
CA ASN A 216 -29.56 -9.86 5.54
C ASN A 216 -29.87 -10.79 6.72
N ASP A 217 -30.87 -11.67 6.56
CA ASP A 217 -31.23 -12.68 7.55
C ASP A 217 -31.25 -14.07 6.88
N PRO A 218 -30.37 -14.99 7.28
CA PRO A 218 -30.32 -16.33 6.69
C PRO A 218 -31.49 -17.23 7.08
N LEU A 219 -32.26 -16.92 8.14
CA LEU A 219 -33.41 -17.73 8.55
C LEU A 219 -34.64 -17.45 7.68
N THR A 220 -34.89 -16.17 7.37
CA THR A 220 -36.01 -15.74 6.53
C THR A 220 -35.63 -15.55 5.06
N PHE A 221 -34.33 -15.62 4.74
CA PHE A 221 -33.75 -15.25 3.45
C PHE A 221 -34.08 -13.82 3.01
N GLU A 222 -34.37 -12.92 3.96
CA GLU A 222 -34.59 -11.50 3.69
C GLU A 222 -33.39 -10.94 2.91
N GLN A 223 -33.66 -10.37 1.74
CA GLN A 223 -32.65 -9.76 0.88
C GLN A 223 -32.65 -8.24 1.05
N LYS A 224 -31.46 -7.64 1.12
CA LYS A 224 -31.27 -6.18 1.10
C LYS A 224 -30.40 -5.75 -0.07
N PRO A 225 -30.65 -4.56 -0.65
CA PRO A 225 -29.86 -4.06 -1.76
C PRO A 225 -28.44 -3.66 -1.33
N ILE A 226 -27.47 -3.99 -2.18
CA ILE A 226 -26.07 -3.57 -2.06
C ILE A 226 -25.94 -2.14 -2.60
N ARG A 227 -25.99 -1.16 -1.71
CA ARG A 227 -25.95 0.28 -2.09
C ARG A 227 -24.55 0.87 -1.98
N THR A 228 -23.79 0.44 -0.99
CA THR A 228 -22.48 1.01 -0.63
C THR A 228 -21.46 -0.09 -0.32
N GLY A 229 -20.18 0.29 -0.23
CA GLY A 229 -19.15 -0.64 0.23
C GLY A 229 -19.46 -1.25 1.61
N LYS A 230 -20.07 -0.47 2.52
CA LYS A 230 -20.45 -0.95 3.86
C LYS A 230 -21.56 -1.99 3.89
N SER A 231 -22.43 -2.00 2.88
CA SER A 231 -23.45 -3.06 2.74
C SER A 231 -22.88 -4.36 2.18
N TYR A 232 -21.64 -4.35 1.67
CA TYR A 232 -21.04 -5.50 0.99
C TYR A 232 -19.80 -6.06 1.69
N TYR A 233 -18.95 -5.17 2.20
CA TYR A 233 -17.73 -5.52 2.91
C TYR A 233 -17.87 -5.19 4.39
N TYR A 234 -17.26 -6.03 5.21
CA TYR A 234 -16.76 -5.58 6.51
C TYR A 234 -15.61 -4.60 6.26
N ILE A 235 -15.74 -3.37 6.77
CA ILE A 235 -14.70 -2.35 6.68
C ILE A 235 -14.14 -2.15 8.09
N PRO A 236 -12.92 -2.63 8.37
CA PRO A 236 -12.30 -2.44 9.67
C PRO A 236 -12.04 -0.95 9.90
N LYS A 237 -12.13 -0.55 11.16
CA LYS A 237 -11.68 0.75 11.64
C LYS A 237 -10.36 0.52 12.34
N ILE A 238 -9.37 1.33 11.98
CA ILE A 238 -8.06 1.32 12.63
C ILE A 238 -8.12 2.33 13.78
N ASP A 239 -7.75 1.92 15.00
CA ASP A 239 -7.86 2.76 16.19
C ASP A 239 -7.24 4.14 15.97
N ILE A 240 -6.00 4.19 15.48
CA ILE A 240 -5.32 5.43 15.08
C ILE A 240 -4.65 5.23 13.72
N SER A 241 -4.90 6.17 12.82
CA SER A 241 -4.30 6.23 11.49
C SER A 241 -3.56 7.55 11.34
N ALA A 242 -2.25 7.46 11.08
CA ALA A 242 -1.38 8.60 10.84
C ALA A 242 -0.82 8.52 9.41
N GLY A 243 -0.91 9.62 8.66
CA GLY A 243 -0.50 9.66 7.27
C GLY A 243 -0.44 11.08 6.74
N PHE A 244 -0.39 11.23 5.42
CA PHE A 244 -0.34 12.53 4.76
C PHE A 244 -1.05 12.44 3.43
N THR A 245 -1.38 13.57 2.84
CA THR A 245 -2.00 13.62 1.52
C THR A 245 -0.94 13.96 0.48
N ILE A 246 -0.89 13.23 -0.63
CA ILE A 246 -0.06 13.58 -1.78
C ILE A 246 -0.91 14.28 -2.84
N THR A 247 -0.30 15.22 -3.56
CA THR A 247 -0.90 15.92 -4.71
C THR A 247 0.12 16.05 -5.85
N GLY A 248 -0.36 16.46 -7.03
CA GLY A 248 0.49 16.77 -8.18
C GLY A 248 1.06 15.52 -8.85
N GLY A 249 2.37 15.55 -9.09
CA GLY A 249 3.08 14.69 -10.03
C GLY A 249 2.73 13.22 -10.00
N PHE A 250 2.84 12.58 -8.83
CA PHE A 250 2.60 11.14 -8.74
C PHE A 250 1.15 10.76 -9.08
N ILE A 251 0.17 11.60 -8.75
CA ILE A 251 -1.23 11.36 -9.13
C ILE A 251 -1.40 11.49 -10.64
N ASP A 252 -0.74 12.47 -11.25
CA ASP A 252 -0.76 12.64 -12.71
C ASP A 252 -0.09 11.46 -13.42
N PHE A 253 1.01 10.94 -12.86
CA PHE A 253 1.62 9.69 -13.30
C PHE A 253 0.64 8.51 -13.25
N LEU A 254 -0.06 8.29 -12.12
CA LEU A 254 -1.06 7.24 -12.01
C LEU A 254 -2.25 7.44 -12.98
N LYS A 255 -2.70 8.68 -13.20
CA LYS A 255 -3.75 9.00 -14.19
C LYS A 255 -3.32 8.62 -15.60
N GLN A 256 -2.11 8.98 -16.00
CA GLN A 256 -1.59 8.66 -17.32
C GLN A 256 -1.42 7.16 -17.52
N LEU A 257 -0.92 6.43 -16.51
CA LEU A 257 -0.93 4.97 -16.53
C LEU A 257 -2.34 4.40 -16.67
N ALA A 258 -3.33 4.94 -15.95
CA ALA A 258 -4.73 4.51 -16.04
C ALA A 258 -5.36 4.77 -17.43
N ILE A 259 -4.86 5.77 -18.16
CA ILE A 259 -5.22 6.02 -19.56
C ILE A 259 -4.52 5.00 -20.47
N GLY A 260 -3.21 4.82 -20.32
CA GLY A 260 -2.39 3.90 -21.12
C GLY A 260 -2.82 2.43 -21.01
N LEU A 261 -3.28 2.00 -19.84
CA LEU A 261 -3.83 0.66 -19.60
C LEU A 261 -5.16 0.40 -20.31
N LYS A 262 -5.85 1.43 -20.82
CA LYS A 262 -7.14 1.32 -21.53
C LYS A 262 -8.16 0.47 -20.77
N SER A 263 -8.47 -0.74 -21.26
CA SER A 263 -9.36 -1.70 -20.61
C SER A 263 -8.73 -2.23 -19.34
N ASP A 264 -7.47 -2.63 -19.36
CA ASP A 264 -6.80 -3.36 -18.27
C ASP A 264 -6.76 -2.58 -16.94
N VAL A 265 -7.06 -1.28 -16.95
CA VAL A 265 -7.30 -0.48 -15.75
C VAL A 265 -8.34 -1.10 -14.81
N PHE A 266 -9.31 -1.88 -15.34
CA PHE A 266 -10.31 -2.60 -14.52
C PHE A 266 -9.69 -3.71 -13.65
N HIS A 267 -8.40 -4.01 -13.82
CA HIS A 267 -7.63 -4.88 -12.95
C HIS A 267 -6.95 -4.12 -11.80
N TYR A 268 -7.10 -2.81 -11.63
CA TYR A 268 -6.38 -2.08 -10.59
C TYR A 268 -7.32 -1.10 -9.88
N PRO A 269 -7.86 -1.44 -8.69
CA PRO A 269 -8.85 -0.62 -7.99
C PRO A 269 -8.42 0.85 -7.82
N LEU A 270 -7.17 1.10 -7.43
CA LEU A 270 -6.62 2.45 -7.30
C LEU A 270 -6.67 3.22 -8.63
N LEU A 271 -6.12 2.66 -9.71
CA LEU A 271 -6.08 3.34 -11.01
C LEU A 271 -7.47 3.56 -11.59
N HIS A 272 -8.36 2.57 -11.45
CA HIS A 272 -9.76 2.70 -11.85
C HIS A 272 -10.45 3.82 -11.08
N PHE A 273 -10.23 3.89 -9.77
CA PHE A 273 -10.81 4.94 -8.91
C PHE A 273 -10.27 6.33 -9.27
N ILE A 274 -8.95 6.47 -9.46
CA ILE A 274 -8.32 7.72 -9.92
C ILE A 274 -8.92 8.19 -11.25
N LYS A 275 -9.05 7.28 -12.22
CA LYS A 275 -9.60 7.56 -13.56
C LYS A 275 -11.07 7.98 -13.51
N THR A 276 -11.88 7.27 -12.73
CA THR A 276 -13.35 7.48 -12.69
C THR A 276 -13.77 8.64 -11.80
N LYS A 277 -13.03 8.90 -10.71
CA LYS A 277 -13.34 9.98 -9.75
C LYS A 277 -12.56 11.26 -10.01
N LYS A 278 -11.62 11.26 -10.97
CA LYS A 278 -10.76 12.42 -11.29
C LYS A 278 -10.08 12.98 -10.04
N LEU A 279 -9.49 12.10 -9.23
CA LEU A 279 -8.82 12.50 -8.00
C LEU A 279 -7.63 13.41 -8.29
N ASN A 280 -7.47 14.46 -7.49
CA ASN A 280 -6.30 15.35 -7.54
C ASN A 280 -5.47 15.29 -6.25
N GLU A 281 -5.95 14.54 -5.27
CA GLU A 281 -5.30 14.27 -4.00
C GLU A 281 -5.48 12.79 -3.65
N LEU A 282 -4.51 12.23 -2.93
CA LEU A 282 -4.55 10.84 -2.48
C LEU A 282 -4.01 10.78 -1.05
N TYR A 283 -4.78 10.21 -0.13
CA TYR A 283 -4.28 9.94 1.21
C TYR A 283 -3.27 8.79 1.16
N TYR A 284 -2.09 9.02 1.72
CA TYR A 284 -1.02 8.05 1.92
C TYR A 284 -1.11 7.49 3.35
N PRO A 285 -1.58 6.24 3.53
CA PRO A 285 -1.72 5.62 4.85
C PRO A 285 -0.35 5.13 5.36
N LEU A 286 0.43 6.01 5.98
CA LEU A 286 1.78 5.70 6.43
C LEU A 286 1.79 4.69 7.59
N LEU A 287 1.13 5.03 8.71
CA LEU A 287 1.17 4.26 9.95
C LEU A 287 -0.24 3.96 10.47
N GLY A 288 -0.57 2.68 10.60
CA GLY A 288 -1.77 2.18 11.27
C GLY A 288 -1.41 1.71 12.67
N ILE A 289 -2.25 1.98 13.65
CA ILE A 289 -2.01 1.61 15.04
C ILE A 289 -3.28 0.99 15.60
N GLU A 290 -3.16 -0.19 16.18
CA GLU A 290 -4.22 -0.84 16.96
C GLU A 290 -3.73 -1.09 18.38
N ILE A 291 -4.61 -0.85 19.36
CA ILE A 291 -4.29 -0.88 20.78
C ILE A 291 -5.05 -2.03 21.45
N GLU A 292 -4.30 -3.01 21.95
CA GLU A 292 -4.87 -4.21 22.56
C GLU A 292 -4.52 -4.28 24.05
N THR A 293 -5.56 -4.24 24.90
CA THR A 293 -5.40 -4.28 26.36
C THR A 293 -5.62 -5.66 26.97
N ALA A 294 -6.10 -6.62 26.19
CA ALA A 294 -6.43 -7.96 26.66
C ALA A 294 -5.88 -9.04 25.71
N ASN A 295 -5.32 -10.11 26.29
CA ASN A 295 -4.94 -11.29 25.53
C ASN A 295 -6.19 -12.04 25.05
N SER A 296 -6.63 -11.76 23.83
CA SER A 296 -7.84 -12.33 23.25
C SER A 296 -7.71 -12.52 21.74
N LYS A 297 -8.70 -13.20 21.12
CA LYS A 297 -8.76 -13.35 19.66
C LYS A 297 -8.89 -12.01 18.92
N HIS A 298 -9.33 -10.95 19.60
CA HIS A 298 -9.41 -9.61 19.02
C HIS A 298 -8.04 -9.10 18.58
N ALA A 299 -6.99 -9.40 19.36
CA ALA A 299 -5.61 -9.05 19.04
C ALA A 299 -5.12 -9.57 17.69
N ILE A 300 -5.56 -10.77 17.31
CA ILE A 300 -5.22 -11.34 16.00
C ILE A 300 -5.88 -10.52 14.89
N GLY A 301 -7.15 -10.14 15.08
CA GLY A 301 -7.88 -9.28 14.15
C GLY A 301 -7.20 -7.92 13.96
N SER A 302 -6.76 -7.31 15.06
CA SER A 302 -6.07 -6.02 15.07
C SER A 302 -4.71 -6.07 14.38
N LEU A 303 -3.93 -7.13 14.62
CA LEU A 303 -2.67 -7.35 13.91
C LEU A 303 -2.90 -7.50 12.39
N LEU A 304 -3.91 -8.28 11.98
CA LEU A 304 -4.26 -8.45 10.57
C LEU A 304 -4.70 -7.12 9.93
N ASN A 305 -5.56 -6.35 10.59
CA ASN A 305 -6.02 -5.04 10.12
C ASN A 305 -4.84 -4.09 9.90
N THR A 306 -4.00 -3.92 10.92
CA THR A 306 -2.84 -3.03 10.88
C THR A 306 -1.84 -3.42 9.80
N SER A 307 -1.64 -4.72 9.56
CA SER A 307 -0.70 -5.19 8.54
C SER A 307 -1.11 -4.89 7.10
N LYS A 308 -2.41 -4.67 6.83
CA LYS A 308 -2.92 -4.70 5.44
C LYS A 308 -3.15 -3.32 4.82
N TYR A 309 -3.57 -2.33 5.61
CA TYR A 309 -4.12 -1.08 5.06
C TYR A 309 -3.19 0.13 5.15
N HIS A 310 -2.07 -0.02 5.84
CA HIS A 310 -1.03 0.99 5.98
C HIS A 310 0.31 0.44 5.54
N GLN A 311 1.24 1.35 5.19
CA GLN A 311 2.59 0.95 4.82
C GLN A 311 3.30 0.30 6.01
N PHE A 312 3.21 0.92 7.18
CA PHE A 312 3.74 0.43 8.44
C PHE A 312 2.64 0.32 9.48
N GLY A 313 2.91 -0.47 10.52
CA GLY A 313 1.95 -0.76 11.56
C GLY A 313 2.56 -0.79 12.95
N TRP A 314 1.82 -0.31 13.96
CA TRP A 314 2.09 -0.58 15.36
C TRP A 314 1.00 -1.44 15.97
N PHE A 315 1.43 -2.56 16.53
CA PHE A 315 0.62 -3.35 17.44
C PHE A 315 0.98 -2.95 18.86
N VAL A 316 0.13 -2.18 19.53
CA VAL A 316 0.38 -1.68 20.87
C VAL A 316 -0.27 -2.58 21.90
N GLY A 317 0.49 -3.11 22.85
CA GLY A 317 -0.06 -3.98 23.89
C GLY A 317 0.88 -4.21 25.08
N SER A 318 0.45 -5.00 26.05
CA SER A 318 1.29 -5.41 27.17
C SER A 318 2.31 -6.50 26.78
N SER A 319 3.37 -6.69 27.57
CA SER A 319 4.32 -7.79 27.36
C SER A 319 3.64 -9.16 27.28
N GLU A 320 2.52 -9.34 27.99
CA GLU A 320 1.76 -10.57 28.01
C GLU A 320 1.19 -10.93 26.63
N ILE A 321 0.87 -9.96 25.76
CA ILE A 321 0.32 -10.23 24.44
C ILE A 321 1.39 -10.35 23.34
N LYS A 322 2.65 -10.04 23.65
CA LYS A 322 3.76 -10.09 22.68
C LYS A 322 3.91 -11.47 22.04
N HIS A 323 3.69 -12.56 22.78
CA HIS A 323 3.77 -13.90 22.23
C HIS A 323 2.74 -14.15 21.11
N VAL A 324 1.52 -13.59 21.22
CA VAL A 324 0.50 -13.66 20.16
C VAL A 324 1.02 -12.91 18.93
N PHE A 325 1.52 -11.69 19.12
CA PHE A 325 2.11 -10.91 18.04
C PHE A 325 3.23 -11.70 17.34
N ASP A 326 4.22 -12.20 18.08
CA ASP A 326 5.40 -12.89 17.52
C ASP A 326 4.99 -14.12 16.70
N ILE A 327 4.05 -14.93 17.22
CA ILE A 327 3.54 -16.13 16.54
C ILE A 327 2.89 -15.74 15.19
N TYR A 328 1.92 -14.82 15.21
CA TYR A 328 1.15 -14.51 14.01
C TYR A 328 1.96 -13.66 13.02
N GLN A 329 2.81 -12.76 13.50
CA GLN A 329 3.71 -11.98 12.65
C GLN A 329 4.64 -12.92 11.86
N TYR A 330 5.23 -13.92 12.54
CA TYR A 330 6.11 -14.89 11.91
C TYR A 330 5.35 -15.80 10.93
N HIS A 331 4.28 -16.46 11.39
CA HIS A 331 3.57 -17.47 10.58
C HIS A 331 2.79 -16.89 9.41
N LEU A 332 2.32 -15.64 9.52
CA LEU A 332 1.58 -14.96 8.45
C LEU A 332 2.46 -13.99 7.65
N GLY A 333 3.73 -13.83 8.01
CA GLY A 333 4.67 -12.96 7.30
C GLY A 333 4.33 -11.48 7.35
N LEU A 334 3.77 -10.99 8.47
CA LEU A 334 3.30 -9.61 8.64
C LEU A 334 4.46 -8.67 8.99
N ARG A 335 5.39 -8.51 8.03
CA ARG A 335 6.70 -7.86 8.25
C ARG A 335 6.64 -6.34 8.44
N ASN A 336 5.50 -5.71 8.12
CA ASN A 336 5.34 -4.27 8.19
C ASN A 336 4.78 -3.79 9.54
N VAL A 337 4.47 -4.69 10.47
CA VAL A 337 3.96 -4.34 11.80
C VAL A 337 5.05 -4.55 12.84
N ALA A 338 5.24 -3.56 13.72
CA ALA A 338 6.13 -3.63 14.87
C ALA A 338 5.32 -3.70 16.17
N PHE A 339 5.82 -4.43 17.16
CA PHE A 339 5.25 -4.45 18.50
C PHE A 339 5.72 -3.23 19.30
N ARG A 340 4.78 -2.55 19.97
CA ARG A 340 5.05 -1.46 20.92
C ARG A 340 4.50 -1.85 22.28
N ASN A 341 5.36 -1.85 23.30
CA ASN A 341 4.91 -2.11 24.66
C ASN A 341 4.20 -0.87 25.22
N ALA A 342 3.00 -1.04 25.76
CA ALA A 342 2.24 0.05 26.38
C ALA A 342 2.95 0.74 27.55
N ILE A 343 3.90 0.05 28.20
CA ILE A 343 4.70 0.60 29.31
C ILE A 343 5.79 1.56 28.78
N ASP A 344 6.35 1.27 27.61
CA ASP A 344 7.48 2.00 27.01
C ASP A 344 7.04 3.24 26.21
N LEU A 345 5.72 3.47 26.12
CA LEU A 345 5.09 4.64 25.48
C LEU A 345 4.94 5.84 26.43
#